data_AF-A0A1H3F8F7-F1
#
_entry.id   AF-A0A1H3F8F7-F1
#
_cell.length_a   1.000
_cell.length_b   1.000
_cell.length_c   1.000
_cell.angle_alpha   90.00
_cell.angle_beta   90.00
_cell.angle_gamma   90.00
#
_symmetry.space_group_name_H-M   'P 1'
#
loop_
_entity.id
_entity.type
_entity.pdbx_description
1 polymer ?
#
loop_
_entity_poly.entity_id
_entity_poly.type
_entity_poly.pdbx_seq_one_letter_code
_entity_poly.pdbx_strand_id
1 'polypeptide(L)'
;MTVKTTLSFTDRHHHFLAEKVGQGVFATQSAAVAAALEQMMQDEQERDVALAALTQEIRARMETPRSAFIDQDDAFATAQATIGTARGA
;
A
#
# COMPACT_ATOMS: atom_id res chain seq x y z
N MET A 1 9.67 19.93 17.22
CA MET A 1 8.92 20.34 18.43
C MET A 1 7.91 19.26 18.73
N THR A 2 7.75 18.82 19.97
CA THR A 2 6.80 17.74 20.33
C THR A 2 5.62 18.32 21.11
N VAL A 3 4.41 17.83 20.83
CA VAL A 3 3.19 18.17 21.59
C VAL A 3 2.81 16.99 22.45
N LYS A 4 2.52 17.24 23.74
CA LYS A 4 2.07 16.20 24.66
C LYS A 4 0.56 16.00 24.49
N THR A 5 0.17 14.77 24.21
CA THR A 5 -1.22 14.36 24.06
C THR A 5 -1.50 13.16 24.95
N THR A 6 -2.64 13.16 25.64
CA THR A 6 -3.09 12.00 26.43
C THR A 6 -3.95 11.11 25.53
N LEU A 7 -3.57 9.83 25.42
CA LEU A 7 -4.29 8.82 24.65
C LEU A 7 -4.66 7.65 25.58
N SER A 8 -5.84 7.09 25.37
CA SER A 8 -6.27 5.88 26.06
C SER A 8 -5.94 4.67 25.20
N PHE A 9 -5.21 3.71 25.78
CA PHE A 9 -4.96 2.41 25.16
C PHE A 9 -5.79 1.33 25.86
N THR A 10 -6.13 0.28 25.13
CA THR A 10 -6.56 -0.97 25.77
C THR A 10 -5.36 -1.59 26.49
N ASP A 11 -5.62 -2.43 27.49
CA ASP A 11 -4.56 -3.13 28.23
C ASP A 11 -3.62 -3.91 27.31
N ARG A 12 -4.19 -4.53 26.26
CA ARG A 12 -3.42 -5.25 25.23
C ARG A 12 -2.42 -4.34 24.53
N HIS A 13 -2.85 -3.16 24.07
CA HIS A 13 -1.97 -2.23 23.35
C HIS A 13 -0.91 -1.63 24.28
N HIS A 14 -1.30 -1.28 25.51
CA HIS A 14 -0.35 -0.79 26.50
C HIS A 14 0.72 -1.84 26.83
N HIS A 15 0.32 -3.10 27.06
CA HIS A 15 1.25 -4.20 27.31
C HIS A 15 2.21 -4.42 26.14
N PHE A 16 1.69 -4.44 24.91
CA PHE A 16 2.51 -4.58 23.71
C PHE A 16 3.58 -3.47 23.60
N LEU A 17 3.19 -2.20 23.81
CA LEU A 17 4.13 -1.08 23.77
C LEU A 17 5.20 -1.20 24.87
N ALA A 18 4.79 -1.58 26.09
CA ALA A 18 5.71 -1.79 27.20
C ALA A 18 6.71 -2.92 26.90
N GLU A 19 6.24 -4.03 26.33
CA GLU A 19 7.07 -5.17 25.94
C GLU A 19 8.11 -4.77 24.89
N LYS A 20 7.71 -4.00 23.87
CA LYS A 20 8.63 -3.55 22.82
C LYS A 20 9.71 -2.61 23.33
N VAL A 21 9.39 -1.77 24.32
CA VAL A 21 10.39 -0.96 25.02
C VAL A 21 11.29 -1.84 25.89
N GLY A 22 10.74 -2.81 26.62
CA GLY A 22 11.50 -3.77 27.42
C GLY A 22 12.47 -4.64 26.60
N GLN A 23 12.09 -4.96 25.35
CA GLN A 23 12.93 -5.65 24.37
C GLN A 23 14.01 -4.75 23.75
N GLY A 24 13.98 -3.44 24.01
CA GLY A 24 14.91 -2.46 23.42
C GLY A 24 14.62 -2.11 21.96
N VAL A 25 13.48 -2.53 21.41
CA VAL A 25 13.08 -2.18 20.03
C VAL A 25 12.83 -0.68 19.90
N PHE A 26 12.26 -0.08 20.94
CA PHE A 26 12.06 1.36 21.04
C PHE A 26 12.63 1.90 22.34
N ALA A 27 13.20 3.10 22.30
CA ALA A 27 13.74 3.75 23.49
C ALA A 27 12.65 4.14 24.52
N THR A 28 11.46 4.50 24.03
CA THR A 28 10.31 4.88 24.88
C THR A 28 8.99 4.48 24.22
N GLN A 29 7.90 4.44 24.99
CA GLN A 29 6.56 4.21 24.45
C GLN A 29 6.14 5.33 23.47
N SER A 30 6.52 6.59 23.76
CA SER A 30 6.25 7.71 22.85
C SER A 30 6.96 7.55 21.50
N ALA A 31 8.19 7.01 21.48
CA ALA A 31 8.90 6.71 20.24
C ALA A 31 8.21 5.59 19.44
N ALA A 32 7.70 4.56 20.11
CA ALA A 32 6.92 3.50 19.46
C ALA A 32 5.62 4.01 18.85
N VAL A 33 4.89 4.87 19.55
CA VAL A 33 3.66 5.51 19.03
C VAL A 33 3.98 6.42 17.86
N ALA A 34 5.06 7.21 17.93
CA ALA A 34 5.49 8.06 16.82
C ALA A 34 5.80 7.21 15.57
N ALA A 35 6.57 6.14 15.71
CA ALA A 35 6.89 5.23 14.59
C ALA A 35 5.63 4.60 13.97
N ALA A 36 4.65 4.21 14.79
CA ALA A 36 3.39 3.68 14.29
C ALA A 36 2.58 4.73 13.50
N LEU A 37 2.57 5.99 13.95
CA LEU A 37 1.90 7.08 13.24
C LEU A 37 2.60 7.43 11.92
N GLU A 38 3.93 7.45 11.89
CA GLU A 38 4.69 7.66 10.65
C GLU A 38 4.37 6.57 9.62
N GLN A 39 4.28 5.30 10.05
CA GLN A 39 3.87 4.21 9.17
C GLN A 39 2.45 4.42 8.64
N MET A 40 1.50 4.79 9.50
CA MET A 40 0.13 5.09 9.06
C MET A 40 0.09 6.23 8.04
N MET A 41 0.86 7.30 8.25
CA MET A 41 0.95 8.43 7.33
C MET A 41 1.55 8.01 5.97
N GLN A 42 2.58 7.17 5.99
CA GLN A 42 3.17 6.62 4.77
C GLN A 42 2.16 5.75 4.01
N ASP A 43 1.48 4.84 4.71
CA ASP A 43 0.46 3.97 4.11
C ASP A 43 -0.68 4.80 3.48
N GLU A 44 -1.10 5.90 4.13
CA GLU A 44 -2.10 6.83 3.58
C GLU A 44 -1.59 7.53 2.32
N GLN A 45 -0.34 8.00 2.33
CA GLN A 45 0.25 8.67 1.16
C GLN A 45 0.40 7.72 -0.03
N GLU A 46 0.83 6.47 0.21
CA GLU A 46 0.92 5.43 -0.81
C GLU A 46 -0.47 5.10 -1.38
N ARG A 47 -1.48 4.98 -0.51
CA ARG A 47 -2.87 4.76 -0.93
C ARG A 47 -3.37 5.89 -1.82
N ASP A 48 -3.12 7.15 -1.46
CA ASP A 48 -3.59 8.31 -2.21
C ASP A 48 -2.94 8.36 -3.61
N VAL A 49 -1.65 8.03 -3.72
CA VAL A 49 -0.96 7.92 -5.02
C VAL A 49 -1.59 6.82 -5.87
N ALA A 50 -1.85 5.64 -5.30
CA ALA A 50 -2.48 4.54 -6.03
C ALA A 50 -3.89 4.91 -6.50
N LEU A 51 -4.71 5.55 -5.65
CA LEU A 51 -6.06 6.01 -6.01
C LEU A 51 -6.04 7.09 -7.08
N ALA A 52 -5.07 8.00 -7.04
CA ALA A 52 -4.89 9.01 -8.08
C ALA A 52 -4.56 8.37 -9.44
N ALA A 53 -3.66 7.38 -9.45
CA ALA A 53 -3.31 6.64 -10.67
C ALA A 53 -4.51 5.89 -11.26
N LEU A 54 -5.29 5.20 -10.43
CA LEU A 54 -6.52 4.53 -10.86
C LEU A 54 -7.55 5.52 -11.41
N THR A 55 -7.71 6.67 -10.76
CA THR A 55 -8.62 7.73 -11.22
C THR A 55 -8.21 8.27 -12.59
N GLN A 56 -6.91 8.48 -12.80
CA GLN A 56 -6.37 8.91 -14.09
C GLN A 56 -6.62 7.87 -15.18
N GLU A 57 -6.38 6.59 -14.89
CA GLU A 57 -6.61 5.50 -15.85
C GLU A 57 -8.09 5.39 -16.23
N ILE A 58 -9.01 5.47 -15.26
CA ILE A 58 -10.46 5.46 -15.54
C ILE A 58 -10.82 6.62 -16.46
N ARG A 59 -10.31 7.82 -16.21
CA ARG A 59 -10.57 8.99 -17.06
C ARG A 59 -10.02 8.78 -18.48
N ALA A 60 -8.77 8.34 -18.60
CA ALA A 60 -8.16 8.04 -19.89
C ALA A 60 -8.97 7.00 -20.68
N ARG A 61 -9.47 5.96 -19.99
CA ARG A 61 -10.33 4.94 -20.59
C ARG A 61 -11.66 5.50 -21.06
N MET A 62 -12.29 6.38 -20.29
CA MET A 62 -13.53 7.06 -20.66
C MET A 62 -13.37 7.97 -21.88
N GLU A 63 -12.20 8.58 -22.05
CA GLU A 63 -11.86 9.44 -23.19
C GLU A 63 -11.44 8.63 -24.44
N THR A 64 -11.07 7.35 -24.27
CA THR A 64 -10.61 6.50 -25.37
C THR A 64 -11.77 6.10 -26.30
N PRO A 65 -11.72 6.42 -27.61
CA PRO A 65 -12.73 5.99 -28.57
C PRO A 65 -12.82 4.47 -28.67
N ARG A 66 -14.03 3.92 -28.85
CA ARG A 66 -14.23 2.46 -28.99
C ARG A 66 -13.45 1.84 -30.15
N SER A 67 -13.21 2.60 -31.21
CA SER A 67 -12.42 2.13 -32.36
C SER A 67 -10.94 1.90 -32.05
N ALA A 68 -10.42 2.42 -30.93
CA ALA A 68 -9.06 2.19 -30.47
C ALA A 68 -8.93 0.94 -29.58
N PHE A 69 -10.03 0.22 -29.33
CA PHE A 69 -10.00 -1.00 -28.52
C PHE A 69 -9.49 -2.15 -29.39
N ILE A 70 -8.62 -2.97 -28.83
CA ILE A 70 -8.09 -4.18 -29.49
C ILE A 70 -8.83 -5.42 -28.99
N ASP A 71 -8.90 -6.46 -29.82
CA ASP A 71 -9.45 -7.74 -29.42
C ASP A 71 -8.57 -8.42 -28.36
N GLN A 72 -9.19 -9.17 -27.45
CA GLN A 72 -8.46 -9.85 -26.38
C GLN A 72 -7.47 -10.89 -26.92
N ASP A 73 -7.82 -11.59 -27.99
CA ASP A 73 -7.00 -12.67 -28.53
C ASP A 73 -5.72 -12.08 -29.12
N ASP A 74 -5.85 -10.94 -29.82
CA ASP A 74 -4.71 -10.15 -30.32
C ASP A 74 -3.88 -9.56 -29.17
N ALA A 75 -4.52 -9.02 -28.14
CA ALA A 75 -3.84 -8.41 -26.99
C ALA A 75 -2.96 -9.41 -26.22
N PHE A 76 -3.42 -10.66 -26.10
CA PHE A 76 -2.73 -11.70 -25.32
C PHE A 76 -1.91 -12.68 -26.16
N ALA A 77 -2.00 -12.66 -27.50
CA ALA A 77 -1.34 -13.62 -28.40
C ALA A 77 0.15 -13.83 -28.08
N THR A 78 0.90 -12.74 -27.87
CA THR A 78 2.35 -12.80 -27.57
C THR A 78 2.64 -13.43 -26.21
N ALA A 79 1.85 -13.08 -25.20
CA ALA A 79 2.01 -13.63 -23.85
C ALA A 79 1.67 -15.13 -23.84
N GLN A 80 0.60 -15.53 -24.52
CA GLN A 80 0.20 -16.93 -24.64
C GLN A 80 1.25 -17.77 -25.37
N ALA A 81 1.81 -17.28 -26.48
CA ALA A 81 2.89 -17.96 -27.20
C ALA A 81 4.11 -18.18 -26.30
N THR A 82 4.51 -17.16 -25.52
CA THR A 82 5.65 -17.23 -24.61
C THR A 82 5.42 -18.21 -23.45
N ILE A 83 4.21 -18.26 -22.89
CA ILE A 83 3.87 -19.22 -21.83
C ILE A 83 3.80 -20.64 -22.41
N GLY A 84 3.26 -20.79 -23.62
CA GLY A 84 3.17 -22.07 -24.33
C GLY A 84 4.55 -22.70 -24.58
N THR A 85 5.52 -21.91 -25.04
CA THR A 85 6.90 -22.38 -25.23
C THR A 85 7.57 -22.77 -23.91
N ALA A 86 7.36 -22.01 -22.84
CA ALA A 86 7.90 -22.32 -21.51
C ALA A 86 7.29 -23.57 -20.86
N ARG A 87 6.06 -23.95 -21.22
CA ARG A 87 5.40 -25.18 -20.72
C ARG A 87 5.69 -26.43 -21.56
N GLY A 88 6.16 -26.26 -22.79
CA GLY A 88 6.49 -27.35 -23.70
C GLY A 88 7.96 -27.78 -23.68
N ALA A 89 8.82 -27.09 -22.91
CA ALA A 89 10.22 -27.41 -22.64
C ALA A 89 10.35 -28.11 -21.27
#